data_AF-A0A9E2YBA0-F1
#
_entry.id   AF-A0A9E2YBA0-F1
#
_cell.length_a   1.000
_cell.length_b   1.000
_cell.length_c   1.000
_cell.angle_alpha   90.00
_cell.angle_beta   90.00
_cell.angle_gamma   90.00
#
_symmetry.space_group_name_H-M   'P 1'
#
loop_
_entity.id
_entity.type
_entity.pdbx_description
1 polymer ?
#
loop_
_entity_poly.entity_id
_entity_poly.type
_entity_poly.pdbx_seq_one_letter_code
_entity_poly.pdbx_strand_id
1 'polypeptide(L)'
;MDHFRPHRIILFGSYACGHPNDDSDVDLLITQRRLTASPLTAAGQIRLELGVRFAMDLIVRSEADVASRLSEGDAFLREIMQKGIELYAADDEGVGRKGRIRLRRRLRSAALPQKVPLR
;
A
#
# COMPACT_ATOMS: atom_id res chain seq x y z
N MET A 1 -24.62 7.19 -3.27
CA MET A 1 -23.16 7.01 -3.16
C MET A 1 -22.95 5.55 -2.79
N ASP A 2 -22.60 4.70 -3.75
CA ASP A 2 -22.13 3.37 -3.40
C ASP A 2 -20.81 3.53 -2.68
N HIS A 3 -20.81 3.28 -1.37
CA HIS A 3 -19.62 3.43 -0.54
C HIS A 3 -18.51 2.55 -1.08
N PHE A 4 -17.33 3.13 -1.30
CA PHE A 4 -16.14 2.38 -1.66
C PHE A 4 -15.82 1.39 -0.54
N ARG A 5 -15.90 0.07 -0.83
CA ARG A 5 -15.63 -1.00 0.13
C ARG A 5 -14.32 -1.69 -0.23
N PRO A 6 -13.18 -1.23 0.32
CA PRO A 6 -11.92 -1.93 0.14
C PRO A 6 -12.00 -3.27 0.86
N HIS A 7 -11.41 -4.28 0.25
CA HIS A 7 -11.18 -5.57 0.90
C HIS A 7 -9.80 -5.57 1.60
N ARG A 8 -8.74 -5.10 0.95
CA ARG A 8 -7.43 -4.84 1.58
C ARG A 8 -6.83 -3.53 1.12
N ILE A 9 -6.00 -2.95 1.99
CA ILE A 9 -5.17 -1.78 1.69
C ILE A 9 -3.75 -2.12 2.12
N ILE A 10 -2.82 -2.06 1.17
CA ILE A 10 -1.40 -2.36 1.38
C ILE A 10 -0.59 -1.13 0.98
N LEU A 11 0.20 -0.62 1.92
CA LEU A 11 1.22 0.39 1.66
C LEU A 11 2.47 -0.28 1.09
N PHE A 12 2.97 0.20 -0.04
CA PHE A 12 4.20 -0.30 -0.65
C PHE A 12 5.16 0.85 -0.95
N GLY A 13 6.20 0.57 -1.76
CA GLY A 13 7.17 1.58 -2.18
C GLY A 13 8.13 2.04 -1.09
N SER A 14 8.61 3.28 -1.19
CA SER A 14 9.65 3.85 -0.32
C SER A 14 9.23 3.85 1.16
N TYR A 15 7.97 4.15 1.44
CA TYR A 15 7.39 4.12 2.79
C TYR A 15 7.35 2.72 3.40
N ALA A 16 7.11 1.68 2.60
CA ALA A 16 7.18 0.31 3.08
C ALA A 16 8.63 -0.15 3.29
N CYS A 17 9.58 0.34 2.48
CA CYS A 17 10.99 -0.04 2.53
C CYS A 17 11.79 0.68 3.64
N GLY A 18 11.26 1.79 4.17
CA GLY A 18 11.80 2.49 5.34
C GLY A 18 12.56 3.77 5.02
N HIS A 19 12.83 4.11 3.76
CA HIS A 19 13.51 5.36 3.39
C HIS A 19 12.57 6.41 2.77
N PRO A 20 11.52 6.89 3.46
CA PRO A 20 10.75 8.02 2.94
C PRO A 20 11.57 9.30 3.09
N ASN A 21 11.60 10.12 2.04
CA ASN A 21 11.99 11.53 2.11
C ASN A 21 10.71 12.40 2.13
N ASP A 22 10.84 13.69 2.48
CA ASP A 22 9.68 14.60 2.60
C ASP A 22 8.93 14.80 1.26
N ASP A 23 9.56 14.44 0.14
CA ASP A 23 8.99 14.44 -1.21
C ASP A 23 8.51 13.06 -1.69
N SER A 24 8.52 12.03 -0.82
CA SER A 24 8.13 10.68 -1.23
C SER A 24 6.63 10.57 -1.47
N ASP A 25 6.28 10.05 -2.64
CA ASP A 25 4.92 9.63 -2.98
C ASP A 25 4.47 8.49 -2.05
N VAL A 26 3.19 8.50 -1.69
CA VAL A 26 2.58 7.40 -0.92
C VAL A 26 1.99 6.38 -1.90
N ASP A 27 2.56 5.19 -1.95
CA ASP A 27 2.11 4.14 -2.86
C ASP A 27 1.15 3.16 -2.18
N LEU A 28 -0.09 3.06 -2.69
CA LEU A 28 -1.14 2.22 -2.11
C LEU A 28 -1.68 1.22 -3.12
N LEU A 29 -1.74 -0.05 -2.71
CA LEU A 29 -2.50 -1.09 -3.40
C LEU A 29 -3.81 -1.28 -2.64
N ILE A 30 -4.92 -1.02 -3.31
CA ILE A 30 -6.25 -1.31 -2.78
C ILE A 30 -6.87 -2.45 -3.56
N THR A 31 -7.26 -3.50 -2.85
CA THR A 31 -7.98 -4.63 -3.45
C THR A 31 -9.46 -4.57 -3.09
N GLN A 32 -10.31 -4.99 -4.03
CA GLN A 32 -11.74 -5.20 -3.81
C GLN A 32 -12.14 -6.60 -4.29
N ARG A 33 -13.16 -7.20 -3.66
CA ARG A 33 -13.70 -8.49 -4.12
C ARG A 33 -14.22 -8.42 -5.55
N ARG A 34 -14.91 -7.32 -5.88
CA ARG A 34 -15.40 -7.04 -7.23
C ARG A 34 -15.25 -5.56 -7.51
N LEU A 35 -14.58 -5.24 -8.60
CA LEU A 35 -14.54 -3.87 -9.12
C LEU A 35 -15.83 -3.58 -9.87
N THR A 36 -16.48 -2.47 -9.55
CA THR A 36 -17.69 -1.98 -10.24
C THR A 36 -17.35 -1.03 -11.40
N ALA A 37 -16.09 -0.58 -11.47
CA ALA A 37 -15.56 0.28 -12.52
C ALA A 37 -14.18 -0.23 -12.97
N SER A 38 -13.62 0.37 -14.03
CA SER A 38 -12.24 0.07 -14.43
C SER A 38 -11.26 0.43 -13.29
N PRO A 39 -10.12 -0.28 -13.15
CA PRO A 39 -9.07 0.06 -12.18
C PRO A 39 -8.71 1.54 -12.14
N LEU A 40 -8.58 2.17 -13.31
CA LEU A 40 -8.22 3.58 -13.44
C LEU A 40 -9.36 4.50 -12.95
N THR A 41 -10.59 4.19 -13.31
CA THR A 41 -11.77 4.94 -12.83
C THR A 41 -11.91 4.84 -11.32
N ALA A 42 -11.77 3.64 -10.76
CA ALA A 42 -11.83 3.43 -9.32
C ALA A 42 -10.71 4.19 -8.59
N ALA A 43 -9.47 4.17 -9.12
CA ALA A 43 -8.37 4.94 -8.57
C ALA A 43 -8.66 6.45 -8.56
N GLY A 44 -9.20 6.97 -9.67
CA GLY A 44 -9.60 8.38 -9.78
C GLY A 44 -10.69 8.78 -8.76
N GLN A 45 -11.69 7.93 -8.57
CA GLN A 45 -12.77 8.17 -7.60
C GLN A 45 -12.24 8.20 -6.17
N ILE A 46 -11.43 7.22 -5.78
CA ILE A 46 -10.83 7.16 -4.44
C ILE A 46 -9.94 8.37 -4.20
N ARG A 47 -9.14 8.76 -5.19
CA ARG A 47 -8.25 9.93 -5.07
C ARG A 47 -9.04 11.23 -4.88
N LEU A 48 -10.16 11.38 -5.57
CA LEU A 48 -11.05 12.53 -5.41
C LEU A 48 -11.71 12.53 -4.03
N GLU A 49 -12.18 11.38 -3.56
CA GLU A 49 -12.86 11.24 -2.27
C GLU A 49 -11.92 11.44 -1.07
N LEU A 50 -10.66 10.99 -1.17
CA LEU A 50 -9.66 11.16 -0.12
C LEU A 50 -9.18 12.60 0.03
N GLY A 51 -9.28 13.43 -1.02
CA GLY A 51 -8.88 14.85 -0.97
C GLY A 51 -7.42 15.09 -0.55
N VAL A 52 -6.54 14.11 -0.77
CA VAL A 52 -5.14 14.15 -0.32
C VAL A 52 -4.34 15.21 -1.07
N ARG A 53 -3.55 15.99 -0.31
CA ARG A 53 -2.72 17.10 -0.82
C ARG A 53 -1.26 16.73 -1.06
N PHE A 54 -0.91 15.47 -0.84
CA PHE A 54 0.42 14.92 -1.11
C PHE A 54 0.35 14.00 -2.33
N ALA A 55 1.50 13.79 -2.97
CA ALA A 55 1.59 12.93 -4.12
C ALA A 55 1.40 11.46 -3.70
N MET A 56 0.52 10.76 -4.41
CA MET A 56 0.06 9.42 -4.06
C MET A 56 -0.15 8.62 -5.35
N ASP A 57 0.55 7.49 -5.47
CA ASP A 57 0.24 6.50 -6.50
C ASP A 57 -0.76 5.49 -5.95
N LEU A 58 -1.80 5.22 -6.74
CA LEU A 58 -2.92 4.40 -6.32
C LEU A 58 -3.19 3.32 -7.34
N ILE A 59 -2.90 2.08 -6.93
CA ILE A 59 -3.19 0.89 -7.70
C ILE A 59 -4.46 0.26 -7.13
N VAL A 60 -5.51 0.19 -7.93
CA VAL A 60 -6.76 -0.48 -7.55
C VAL A 60 -6.93 -1.74 -8.38
N ARG A 61 -7.14 -2.88 -7.72
CA ARG A 61 -7.27 -4.18 -8.39
C ARG A 61 -8.37 -5.03 -7.76
N SER A 62 -8.93 -5.97 -8.52
CA SER A 62 -9.76 -7.00 -7.91
C SER A 62 -8.87 -8.06 -7.27
N GLU A 63 -9.36 -8.75 -6.24
CA GLU A 63 -8.62 -9.87 -5.65
C GLU A 63 -8.32 -10.98 -6.68
N ALA A 64 -9.26 -11.22 -7.59
CA ALA A 64 -9.10 -12.19 -8.67
C ALA A 64 -7.97 -11.80 -9.63
N ASP A 65 -7.86 -10.52 -10.01
CA ASP A 65 -6.78 -10.01 -10.88
C ASP A 65 -5.42 -10.10 -10.17
N VAL A 66 -5.36 -9.76 -8.87
CA VAL A 66 -4.14 -9.95 -8.08
C VAL A 66 -3.73 -11.42 -8.04
N ALA A 67 -4.67 -12.33 -7.75
CA ALA A 67 -4.39 -13.77 -7.70
C ALA A 67 -3.90 -14.31 -9.05
N SER A 68 -4.56 -13.93 -10.15
CA SER A 68 -4.16 -14.32 -11.52
C SER A 68 -2.73 -13.87 -11.81
N ARG A 69 -2.44 -12.58 -11.60
CA ARG A 69 -1.11 -12.02 -11.87
C ARG A 69 0.00 -12.62 -11.02
N LEU A 70 -0.27 -12.92 -9.75
CA LEU A 70 0.69 -13.61 -8.90
C LEU A 70 1.00 -15.02 -9.43
N SER A 71 0.00 -15.72 -9.97
CA SER A 71 0.18 -17.03 -10.60
C SER A 71 0.95 -16.95 -11.92
N GLU A 72 0.77 -15.87 -12.67
CA GLU A 72 1.48 -15.57 -13.93
C GLU A 72 2.91 -15.08 -13.70
N GLY A 73 3.29 -14.81 -12.44
CA GLY A 73 4.65 -14.45 -12.08
C GLY A 73 4.93 -12.96 -12.00
N ASP A 74 3.90 -12.12 -11.85
CA ASP A 74 4.03 -10.68 -11.66
C ASP A 74 4.92 -10.38 -10.43
N ALA A 75 6.17 -10.02 -10.72
CA ALA A 75 7.19 -9.79 -9.70
C ALA A 75 6.88 -8.55 -8.84
N PHE A 76 6.21 -7.55 -9.42
CA PHE A 76 5.86 -6.31 -8.75
C PHE A 76 4.74 -6.55 -7.73
N LEU A 77 3.65 -7.21 -8.12
CA LEU A 77 2.61 -7.60 -7.18
C LEU A 77 3.13 -8.57 -6.12
N ARG A 78 4.02 -9.50 -6.48
CA ARG A 78 4.66 -10.38 -5.51
C ARG A 78 5.46 -9.60 -4.46
N GLU A 79 6.22 -8.60 -4.89
CA GLU A 79 6.96 -7.73 -3.97
C GLU A 79 6.02 -6.95 -3.05
N ILE A 80 4.94 -6.36 -3.57
CA ILE A 80 3.94 -5.65 -2.78
C ILE A 80 3.34 -6.58 -1.72
N MET A 81 2.95 -7.79 -2.10
CA MET A 81 2.33 -8.74 -1.17
C MET A 81 3.30 -9.25 -0.10
N GLN A 82 4.60 -9.35 -0.40
CA GLN A 82 5.61 -9.85 0.54
C GLN A 82 6.20 -8.78 1.44
N LYS A 83 6.50 -7.60 0.88
CA LYS A 83 7.21 -6.52 1.57
C LYS A 83 6.28 -5.40 2.02
N GLY A 84 5.11 -5.27 1.42
CA GLY A 84 4.13 -4.24 1.75
C GLY A 84 3.65 -4.33 3.20
N ILE A 85 3.14 -3.20 3.68
CA ILE A 85 2.55 -3.08 5.01
C ILE A 85 1.04 -3.06 4.82
N GLU A 86 0.40 -4.16 5.19
CA GLU A 86 -1.06 -4.22 5.23
C GLU A 86 -1.59 -3.25 6.31
N LEU A 87 -2.36 -2.26 5.85
CA LEU A 87 -2.98 -1.21 6.67
C LEU A 87 -4.42 -1.56 7.03
N TYR A 88 -5.10 -2.34 6.19
CA TYR A 88 -6.48 -2.76 6.38
C TYR A 88 -6.73 -4.09 5.68
N ALA A 89 -7.51 -4.96 6.32
CA ALA A 89 -8.08 -6.15 5.73
C ALA A 89 -9.51 -6.34 6.28
N ALA A 90 -10.49 -6.52 5.40
CA ALA A 90 -11.88 -6.71 5.81
C ALA A 90 -12.11 -8.02 6.57
N ASP A 91 -11.23 -9.01 6.39
CA ASP A 91 -11.29 -10.30 7.08
C ASP A 91 -10.52 -10.32 8.42
N ASP A 92 -9.77 -9.26 8.78
CA ASP A 92 -9.01 -9.16 10.04
C ASP A 92 -8.93 -7.70 10.54
N GLU A 93 -9.83 -7.34 11.46
CA GLU A 93 -9.87 -6.02 12.09
C GLU A 93 -8.58 -5.66 12.87
N GLY A 94 -7.78 -6.67 13.25
CA GLY A 94 -6.51 -6.47 13.96
C GLY A 94 -5.37 -5.93 13.09
N VAL A 95 -5.52 -5.95 11.77
CA VAL A 95 -4.49 -5.55 10.81
C VAL A 95 -4.11 -4.08 10.93
N GLY A 96 -5.06 -3.18 11.17
CA GLY A 96 -4.78 -1.74 11.31
C GLY A 96 -3.81 -1.43 12.46
N ARG A 97 -3.96 -2.11 13.61
CA ARG A 97 -3.06 -1.94 14.76
C ARG A 97 -1.68 -2.54 14.50
N LYS A 98 -1.63 -3.75 13.92
CA LYS A 98 -0.38 -4.44 13.57
C LYS A 98 0.41 -3.67 12.49
N GLY A 99 -0.28 -3.14 11.48
CA GLY A 99 0.26 -2.30 10.42
C GLY A 99 0.95 -1.05 10.96
N ARG A 100 0.28 -0.31 11.85
CA ARG A 100 0.87 0.88 12.52
C ARG A 100 2.15 0.55 13.30
N ILE A 101 2.19 -0.59 14.00
CA ILE A 101 3.38 -1.02 14.75
C ILE A 101 4.53 -1.36 13.81
N ARG A 102 4.26 -2.10 12.71
CA ARG A 102 5.26 -2.46 11.71
C ARG A 102 5.83 -1.24 10.99
N LEU A 103 4.96 -0.32 10.55
CA LEU A 103 5.39 0.93 9.92
C LEU A 103 6.28 1.74 10.87
N ARG A 104 5.84 1.97 12.11
CA ARG A 104 6.63 2.68 13.12
C ARG A 104 7.98 2.01 13.41
N ARG A 105 8.04 0.68 13.40
CA ARG A 105 9.30 -0.05 13.58
C ARG A 105 10.25 0.20 12.40
N ARG A 106 9.76 0.07 11.16
CA ARG A 106 10.58 0.27 9.96
C ARG A 106 11.09 1.70 9.82
N LEU A 107 10.23 2.69 10.04
CA LEU A 107 10.62 4.10 10.00
C LEU A 107 11.69 4.44 11.06
N ARG A 108 11.59 3.88 12.27
CA ARG A 108 12.63 4.04 13.30
C ARG A 108 13.95 3.38 12.91
N SER A 109 13.91 2.20 12.30
CA SER A 109 15.11 1.50 11.85
C SER A 109 15.87 2.26 10.76
N ALA A 110 15.17 2.97 9.89
CA ALA A 110 15.79 3.75 8.82
C ALA A 110 16.23 5.16 9.25
N ALA A 111 15.59 5.74 10.28
CA ALA A 111 16.01 7.03 10.84
C ALA A 111 17.27 6.96 11.72
N LEU A 112 17.79 5.76 12.01
CA LEU A 112 19.07 5.60 12.69
C LEU A 112 20.20 5.95 11.70
N PRO A 113 21.02 6.99 11.95
CA PRO A 113 22.15 7.29 11.08
C PRO A 113 23.07 6.08 11.06
N GLN A 114 23.41 5.60 9.86
CA GLN A 114 24.48 4.62 9.70
C GLN A 114 25.72 5.22 10.36
N LYS A 115 26.22 4.61 11.44
CA LYS A 115 27.51 5.00 12.03
C LYS A 115 28.54 4.90 10.92
N VAL A 116 28.95 6.05 10.39
CA VAL A 116 30.06 6.16 9.47
C VAL A 116 31.29 5.64 10.24
N PRO A 117 32.00 4.61 9.75
CA PRO A 117 33.20 4.17 10.42
C PRO A 117 34.22 5.30 10.33
N LEU A 118 34.65 5.81 11.49
CA LEU A 118 35.78 6.73 11.57
C LEU A 118 36.99 6.01 10.94
N ARG A 119 37.50 6.56 9.83
CA ARG A 119 38.84 6.28 9.33
C ARG A 119 39.77 7.39 9.79
#